data_AF-A0AAW8R1R5-F1
#
_entry.id   AF-A0AAW8R1R5-F1
#
_cell.length_a   1.000
_cell.length_b   1.000
_cell.length_c   1.000
_cell.angle_alpha   90.00
_cell.angle_beta   90.00
_cell.angle_gamma   90.00
#
_symmetry.space_group_name_H-M   'P 1'
#
loop_
_entity.id
_entity.type
_entity.pdbx_description
1 polymer ?
#
loop_
_entity_poly.entity_id
_entity_poly.type
_entity_poly.pdbx_seq_one_letter_code
_entity_poly.pdbx_strand_id
1 'polypeptide(L)'
;MPQYAKVPVKDIGIDHQILQLHAAMAKKCFANPALFEQIEARIETRYAAKQMRYGAYLTWLSILELKHQPEEMLAALLEKSFKMRNLRRATVFTGVLDEDERLAVIESLHRPIT
;
A
#
# COMPACT_ATOMS: atom_id res chain seq x y z
N MET A 1 20.51 0.93 2.97
CA MET A 1 19.67 -0.25 3.26
C MET A 1 18.43 0.21 4.00
N PRO A 2 17.19 0.02 3.49
CA PRO A 2 16.00 0.39 4.26
C PRO A 2 15.93 -0.47 5.53
N GLN A 3 16.08 0.15 6.68
CA GLN A 3 16.17 -0.54 7.97
C GLN A 3 14.78 -0.96 8.44
N TYR A 4 14.38 -2.17 8.06
CA TYR A 4 13.15 -2.79 8.52
C TYR A 4 13.36 -3.40 9.91
N ALA A 5 12.52 -3.05 10.89
CA ALA A 5 12.58 -3.69 12.21
C ALA A 5 12.13 -5.17 12.11
N LYS A 6 12.99 -6.08 12.62
CA LYS A 6 12.75 -7.52 12.84
C LYS A 6 12.17 -8.27 11.63
N VAL A 7 13.01 -8.55 10.62
CA VAL A 7 12.61 -9.31 9.41
C VAL A 7 13.64 -10.39 9.11
N PRO A 8 13.23 -11.65 8.84
CA PRO A 8 14.10 -12.63 8.21
C PRO A 8 14.61 -12.09 6.86
N VAL A 9 15.90 -12.25 6.55
CA VAL A 9 16.53 -11.66 5.36
C VAL A 9 15.75 -11.94 4.05
N LYS A 10 15.15 -13.13 3.93
CA LYS A 10 14.35 -13.55 2.76
C LYS A 10 13.08 -12.72 2.50
N ASP A 11 12.48 -12.14 3.54
CA ASP A 11 11.22 -11.39 3.43
C ASP A 11 11.46 -9.90 3.12
N ILE A 12 12.69 -9.40 3.28
CA ILE A 12 13.07 -8.01 3.05
C ILE A 12 12.81 -7.59 1.59
N GLY A 13 13.11 -8.47 0.63
CA GLY A 13 12.88 -8.20 -0.79
C GLY A 13 11.40 -8.05 -1.13
N ILE A 14 10.55 -8.95 -0.61
CA ILE A 14 9.10 -8.93 -0.81
C ILE A 14 8.48 -7.68 -0.17
N ASP A 15 8.86 -7.36 1.07
CA ASP A 15 8.34 -6.17 1.76
C ASP A 15 8.74 -4.87 1.06
N HIS A 16 9.96 -4.82 0.51
CA HIS A 16 10.39 -3.68 -0.31
C HIS A 16 9.58 -3.57 -1.59
N GLN A 17 9.38 -4.67 -2.32
CA GLN A 17 8.53 -4.68 -3.51
C GLN A 17 7.09 -4.22 -3.19
N ILE A 18 6.49 -4.72 -2.11
CA ILE A 18 5.16 -4.30 -1.66
C ILE A 18 5.12 -2.81 -1.34
N LEU A 19 6.17 -2.26 -0.70
CA LEU A 19 6.27 -0.83 -0.41
C LEU A 19 6.29 0.01 -1.71
N GLN A 20 7.04 -0.42 -2.72
CA GLN A 20 7.15 0.28 -4.00
C GLN A 20 5.85 0.21 -4.80
N LEU A 21 5.18 -0.94 -4.77
CA LEU A 21 3.83 -1.09 -5.32
C LEU A 21 2.84 -0.12 -4.65
N HIS A 22 2.87 0.03 -3.32
CA HIS A 22 2.00 0.98 -2.64
C HIS A 22 2.30 2.44 -2.99
N ALA A 23 3.57 2.80 -3.19
CA ALA A 23 3.93 4.13 -3.66
C ALA A 23 3.37 4.41 -5.07
N ALA A 24 3.44 3.43 -5.98
CA ALA A 24 2.86 3.54 -7.32
C ALA A 24 1.32 3.61 -7.29
N MET A 25 0.68 2.75 -6.48
CA MET A 25 -0.77 2.76 -6.28
C MET A 25 -1.27 4.12 -5.77
N ALA A 26 -0.60 4.69 -4.75
CA ALA A 26 -0.95 6.00 -4.22
C ALA A 26 -0.81 7.11 -5.27
N LYS A 27 0.29 7.13 -6.04
CA LYS A 27 0.48 8.07 -7.16
C LYS A 27 -0.66 7.99 -8.17
N LYS A 28 -1.08 6.78 -8.56
CA LYS A 28 -2.22 6.60 -9.47
C LYS A 28 -3.53 7.09 -8.87
N CYS A 29 -3.75 6.87 -7.58
CA CYS A 29 -4.95 7.39 -6.90
C CYS A 29 -4.96 8.92 -6.82
N PHE A 30 -3.81 9.58 -6.61
CA PHE A 30 -3.76 11.05 -6.65
C PHE A 30 -4.03 11.60 -8.06
N ALA A 31 -3.59 10.89 -9.11
CA ALA A 31 -3.89 11.25 -10.49
C ALA A 31 -5.34 10.93 -10.91
N ASN A 32 -5.97 9.95 -10.26
CA ASN A 32 -7.36 9.56 -10.47
C ASN A 32 -8.10 9.40 -9.13
N PRO A 33 -8.60 10.50 -8.55
CA PRO A 33 -9.20 10.50 -7.21
C PRO A 33 -10.41 9.57 -7.04
N ALA A 34 -11.12 9.21 -8.12
CA ALA A 34 -12.24 8.27 -8.07
C ALA A 34 -11.82 6.86 -7.60
N LEU A 35 -10.53 6.52 -7.70
CA LEU A 35 -10.00 5.26 -7.17
C LEU A 35 -10.09 5.19 -5.64
N PHE A 36 -10.07 6.32 -4.94
CA PHE A 36 -10.22 6.33 -3.48
C PHE A 36 -11.59 5.82 -3.03
N GLU A 37 -12.65 6.18 -3.75
CA GLU A 37 -14.01 5.71 -3.47
C GLU A 37 -14.12 4.18 -3.61
N GLN A 38 -13.45 3.62 -4.62
CA GLN A 38 -13.41 2.16 -4.81
C GLN A 38 -12.65 1.45 -3.69
N ILE A 39 -11.57 2.05 -3.18
CA ILE A 39 -10.80 1.50 -2.07
C ILE A 39 -11.62 1.57 -0.78
N GLU A 40 -12.31 2.68 -0.54
CA GLU A 40 -13.22 2.87 0.60
C GLU A 40 -14.35 1.83 0.59
N ALA A 41 -15.05 1.66 -0.54
CA ALA A 41 -16.06 0.63 -0.69
C ALA A 41 -15.53 -0.79 -0.42
N ARG A 42 -14.27 -1.07 -0.81
CA ARG A 42 -13.62 -2.35 -0.53
C ARG A 42 -13.30 -2.52 0.96
N ILE A 43 -12.89 -1.47 1.65
CA ILE A 43 -12.68 -1.48 3.11
C ILE A 43 -14.00 -1.85 3.80
N GLU A 44 -15.08 -1.15 3.46
CA GLU A 44 -16.41 -1.37 4.03
C GLU A 44 -16.90 -2.80 3.78
N THR A 45 -16.81 -3.27 2.53
CA THR A 45 -17.24 -4.63 2.16
C THR A 45 -16.46 -5.70 2.94
N ARG A 46 -15.13 -5.58 3.02
CA ARG A 46 -14.29 -6.56 3.74
C ARG A 46 -14.55 -6.51 5.24
N TYR A 47 -14.81 -5.34 5.81
CA TYR A 47 -15.13 -5.20 7.23
C TYR A 47 -16.51 -5.80 7.56
N ALA A 48 -17.55 -5.47 6.79
CA ALA A 48 -18.89 -6.02 6.94
C ALA A 48 -18.90 -7.55 6.81
N ALA A 49 -18.09 -8.10 5.89
CA ALA A 49 -17.91 -9.54 5.71
C ALA A 49 -17.03 -10.21 6.79
N LYS A 50 -16.60 -9.48 7.83
CA LYS A 50 -15.69 -9.95 8.90
C LYS A 50 -14.33 -10.48 8.40
N GLN A 51 -13.91 -10.05 7.22
CA GLN A 51 -12.61 -10.38 6.61
C GLN A 51 -11.51 -9.39 7.00
N MET A 52 -11.83 -8.39 7.82
CA MET A 52 -10.92 -7.38 8.31
C MET A 52 -11.14 -7.16 9.81
N ARG A 53 -10.03 -7.13 10.58
CA ARG A 53 -10.10 -6.78 12.01
C ARG A 53 -10.34 -5.29 12.17
N TYR A 54 -11.04 -4.90 13.24
CA TYR A 54 -11.38 -3.51 13.52
C TYR A 54 -10.17 -2.55 13.51
N GLY A 55 -9.04 -2.95 14.08
CA GLY A 55 -7.83 -2.11 14.05
C GLY A 55 -7.26 -1.88 12.64
N ALA A 56 -7.39 -2.85 11.73
CA ALA A 56 -6.98 -2.68 10.33
C ALA A 56 -7.98 -1.79 9.58
N TYR A 57 -9.27 -1.96 9.85
CA TYR A 57 -10.35 -1.11 9.31
C TYR A 57 -10.11 0.37 9.66
N LEU A 58 -9.95 0.69 10.94
CA LEU A 58 -9.66 2.07 11.36
C LEU A 58 -8.37 2.61 10.74
N THR A 59 -7.31 1.80 10.71
CA THR A 59 -6.02 2.27 10.15
C THR A 59 -6.15 2.58 8.66
N TRP A 60 -6.91 1.79 7.89
CA TRP A 60 -7.13 2.08 6.47
C TRP A 60 -7.97 3.34 6.24
N LEU A 61 -9.06 3.53 7.00
CA LEU A 61 -9.88 4.73 6.90
C LEU A 61 -9.08 6.00 7.25
N SER A 62 -8.32 5.98 8.34
CA SER A 62 -7.46 7.14 8.70
C SER A 62 -6.41 7.47 7.65
N ILE A 63 -5.91 6.48 6.89
CA ILE A 63 -5.01 6.76 5.76
C ILE A 63 -5.78 7.42 4.61
N LEU A 64 -7.01 7.00 4.31
CA LEU A 64 -7.82 7.58 3.23
C LEU A 64 -8.35 8.99 3.57
N GLU A 65 -8.54 9.32 4.85
CA GLU A 65 -8.86 10.68 5.30
C GLU A 65 -7.79 11.69 4.86
N LEU A 66 -6.55 11.25 4.69
CA LEU A 66 -5.43 12.06 4.21
C LEU A 66 -5.39 12.21 2.68
N LYS A 67 -6.39 11.76 1.91
CA LYS A 67 -6.37 11.78 0.43
C LYS A 67 -6.15 13.16 -0.20
N HIS A 68 -6.47 14.23 0.53
CA HIS A 68 -6.24 15.62 0.11
C HIS A 68 -4.90 16.21 0.61
N GLN A 69 -4.10 15.40 1.30
CA GLN A 69 -2.80 15.73 1.88
C GLN A 69 -1.77 14.70 1.39
N PRO A 70 -1.32 14.76 0.11
CA PRO A 70 -0.58 13.67 -0.52
C PRO A 70 0.70 13.27 0.22
N GLU A 71 1.42 14.24 0.77
CA GLU A 71 2.65 14.00 1.53
C GLU A 71 2.37 13.22 2.83
N GLU A 72 1.34 13.62 3.58
CA GLU A 72 0.95 12.97 4.83
C GLU A 72 0.41 11.55 4.58
N MET A 73 -0.43 11.40 3.56
CA MET A 73 -0.96 10.10 3.17
C MET A 73 0.16 9.14 2.75
N LEU A 74 1.13 9.61 1.95
CA LEU A 74 2.28 8.79 1.57
C LEU A 74 3.14 8.43 2.78
N ALA A 75 3.38 9.37 3.69
CA ALA A 75 4.13 9.10 4.91
C ALA A 75 3.46 8.01 5.76
N ALA A 76 2.15 8.11 5.95
CA ALA A 76 1.36 7.12 6.68
C ALA A 76 1.34 5.75 5.97
N LEU A 77 1.04 5.72 4.66
CA LEU A 77 0.91 4.49 3.89
C LEU A 77 2.25 3.73 3.78
N LEU A 78 3.37 4.46 3.66
CA LEU A 78 4.71 3.91 3.43
C LEU A 78 5.53 3.77 4.71
N GLU A 79 4.94 3.98 5.89
CA GLU A 79 5.59 3.78 7.18
C GLU A 79 6.17 2.36 7.30
N LYS A 80 7.41 2.25 7.76
CA LYS A 80 8.18 0.99 7.77
C LYS A 80 8.07 0.18 9.07
N SER A 81 7.08 0.47 9.90
CA SER A 81 6.81 -0.33 11.11
C SER A 81 6.28 -1.73 10.78
N PHE A 82 6.42 -2.64 11.75
CA PHE A 82 5.89 -4.00 11.65
C PHE A 82 4.37 -4.03 11.42
N LYS A 83 3.63 -3.16 12.11
CA LYS A 83 2.18 -3.00 11.94
C LYS A 83 1.84 -2.67 10.48
N MET A 84 2.47 -1.63 9.93
CA MET A 84 2.16 -1.13 8.59
C MET A 84 2.62 -2.07 7.47
N ARG A 85 3.71 -2.79 7.68
CA ARG A 85 4.11 -3.89 6.79
C ARG A 85 3.03 -4.97 6.68
N ASN A 86 2.55 -5.47 7.83
CA ASN A 86 1.50 -6.50 7.83
C ASN A 86 0.20 -5.98 7.22
N LEU A 87 -0.13 -4.71 7.48
CA LEU A 87 -1.28 -4.05 6.87
C LEU A 87 -1.15 -4.05 5.33
N ARG A 88 -0.01 -3.62 4.78
CA ARG A 88 0.26 -3.62 3.33
C ARG A 88 0.26 -5.02 2.70
N ARG A 89 0.67 -6.08 3.42
CA ARG A 89 0.56 -7.47 2.92
C ARG A 89 -0.90 -7.91 2.76
N ALA A 90 -1.85 -7.29 3.47
CA ALA A 90 -3.28 -7.53 3.37
C ALA A 90 -4.03 -6.36 2.69
N THR A 91 -3.41 -5.75 1.68
CA THR A 91 -3.83 -4.47 1.08
C THR A 91 -5.29 -4.40 0.62
N VAL A 92 -5.85 -3.20 0.67
CA VAL A 92 -7.14 -2.83 0.08
C VAL A 92 -6.99 -2.09 -1.26
N PHE A 93 -5.76 -1.81 -1.70
CA PHE A 93 -5.46 -1.16 -2.98
C PHE A 93 -5.45 -2.15 -4.16
N THR A 94 -6.01 -3.35 -4.00
CA THR A 94 -6.14 -4.34 -5.07
C THR A 94 -6.92 -3.77 -6.26
N GLY A 95 -6.43 -3.98 -7.47
CA GLY A 95 -7.06 -3.47 -8.71
C GLY A 95 -6.79 -2.00 -9.01
N VAL A 96 -5.97 -1.30 -8.20
CA VAL A 96 -5.51 0.07 -8.52
C VAL A 96 -4.53 0.02 -9.69
N LEU A 97 -3.51 -0.83 -9.60
CA LEU A 97 -2.63 -1.12 -10.73
C LEU A 97 -3.21 -2.26 -11.57
N ASP A 98 -3.12 -2.13 -12.89
CA ASP A 98 -3.29 -3.26 -13.80
C ASP A 98 -2.04 -4.16 -13.82
N GLU A 99 -2.05 -5.17 -14.69
CA GLU A 99 -0.94 -6.13 -14.82
C GLU A 99 0.35 -5.44 -15.29
N ASP A 100 0.25 -4.64 -16.34
CA ASP A 100 1.40 -4.02 -17.00
C ASP A 100 2.06 -2.99 -16.08
N GLU A 101 1.26 -2.17 -15.39
CA GLU A 101 1.75 -1.22 -14.40
C GLU A 101 2.43 -1.93 -13.23
N ARG A 102 1.87 -3.05 -12.76
CA ARG A 102 2.47 -3.83 -11.67
C ARG A 102 3.82 -4.41 -12.09
N LEU A 103 3.91 -4.98 -13.29
CA LEU A 103 5.16 -5.52 -13.83
C LEU A 103 6.20 -4.42 -14.02
N ALA A 104 5.82 -3.26 -14.56
CA ALA A 104 6.72 -2.13 -14.72
C ALA A 104 7.34 -1.67 -13.39
N VAL A 105 6.54 -1.62 -12.30
CA VAL A 105 7.07 -1.33 -10.97
C VAL A 105 8.08 -2.40 -10.53
N ILE A 106 7.75 -3.69 -10.68
CA ILE A 106 8.63 -4.79 -10.25
C ILE A 106 9.93 -4.80 -11.04
N GLU A 107 9.88 -4.62 -12.36
CA GLU A 107 11.06 -4.56 -13.22
C GLU A 107 11.97 -3.38 -12.88
N SER A 108 11.39 -2.22 -12.53
CA SER A 108 12.17 -1.05 -12.12
C SER A 108 13.05 -1.30 -10.89
N LEU A 109 12.70 -2.27 -10.03
CA LEU A 109 13.48 -2.64 -8.84
C LEU A 109 14.73 -3.45 -9.16
N HIS A 110 14.76 -4.09 -10.33
CA HIS A 110 15.84 -4.99 -10.76
C HIS A 110 16.78 -4.33 -11.77
N ARG A 111 16.44 -3.13 -12.28
CA ARG A 111 17.29 -2.41 -13.22
C ARG A 111 18.49 -1.81 -12.48
N PRO A 112 19.74 -2.10 -12.88
CA PRO A 112 20.90 -1.45 -12.29
C PRO A 112 20.83 0.06 -12.57
N ILE A 113 21.21 0.86 -11.59
CA ILE A 113 21.37 2.31 -11.73
C ILE A 113 22.55 2.52 -12.69
N THR A 114 22.26 2.87 -13.95
CA THR A 114 23.22 3.45 -14.89
C THR A 114 23.57 4.87 -14.51
#